data_AF-A0A7C6TUG5-F1
#
_entry.id   AF-A0A7C6TUG5-F1
#
_cell.length_a   1.000
_cell.length_b   1.000
_cell.length_c   1.000
_cell.angle_alpha   90.00
_cell.angle_beta   90.00
_cell.angle_gamma   90.00
#
_symmetry.space_group_name_H-M   'P 1'
#
loop_
_entity.id
_entity.type
_entity.pdbx_description
1 polymer ?
#
loop_
_entity_poly.entity_id
_entity_poly.type
_entity_poly.pdbx_seq_one_letter_code
_entity_poly.pdbx_strand_id
1 'polypeptide(L)'
;MIRSRRWLLALFCFMLMLATLVMPLSASAAPGAKHERGMIHLPANITEPVTLQVMDVSVTIPVGAMPKGGPVILKVTKTPDGGIQADFHPERQFNKPVIIKIGDAPIVYYIAKGKTTAIETSDLDGDGKVGEFYSTHFSRYSGFY
;
A
#
# COMPACT_ATOMS: atom_id res chain seq x y z
N MET A 1 -9.59 24.16 63.11
CA MET A 1 -9.69 22.96 62.23
C MET A 1 -10.36 23.18 60.87
N ILE A 2 -11.24 24.18 60.67
CA ILE A 2 -11.97 24.37 59.37
C ILE A 2 -11.06 24.91 58.23
N ARG A 3 -9.98 25.62 58.56
CA ARG A 3 -9.08 26.24 57.57
C ARG A 3 -8.23 25.23 56.80
N SER A 4 -7.77 24.14 57.44
CA SER A 4 -6.94 23.10 56.80
C SER A 4 -7.72 22.24 55.82
N ARG A 5 -9.01 21.99 56.08
CA ARG A 5 -9.87 21.17 55.22
C ARG A 5 -10.16 21.84 53.87
N ARG A 6 -10.30 23.18 53.84
CA ARG A 6 -10.50 23.95 52.61
C ARG A 6 -9.25 23.99 51.73
N TRP A 7 -8.07 24.06 52.36
CA TRP A 7 -6.78 24.04 51.66
C TRP A 7 -6.47 22.69 51.04
N LEU A 8 -6.74 21.59 51.74
CA LEU A 8 -6.57 20.24 51.20
C LEU A 8 -7.46 19.99 49.99
N LEU A 9 -8.70 20.48 50.02
CA LEU A 9 -9.64 20.35 48.92
C LEU A 9 -9.21 21.17 47.69
N ALA A 10 -8.69 22.38 47.92
CA ALA A 10 -8.14 23.21 46.84
C ALA A 10 -6.89 22.57 46.21
N LEU A 11 -5.99 22.00 47.01
CA LEU A 11 -4.80 21.30 46.53
C LEU A 11 -5.19 20.06 45.71
N PHE A 12 -6.18 19.31 46.16
CA PHE A 12 -6.68 18.13 45.46
C PHE A 12 -7.34 18.49 44.13
N CYS A 13 -8.18 19.53 44.08
CA CYS A 13 -8.75 20.04 42.84
C CYS A 13 -7.67 20.57 41.87
N PHE A 14 -6.62 21.22 42.40
CA PHE A 14 -5.51 21.71 41.59
C PHE A 14 -4.70 20.55 40.99
N MET A 15 -4.42 19.48 41.76
CA MET A 15 -3.78 18.28 41.24
C MET A 15 -4.65 17.55 40.20
N LEU A 16 -5.96 17.48 40.39
CA LEU A 16 -6.89 16.91 39.42
C LEU A 16 -6.91 17.70 38.11
N MET A 17 -6.94 19.04 38.17
CA MET A 17 -6.84 19.88 36.98
C MET A 17 -5.50 19.69 36.27
N LEU A 18 -4.38 19.59 37.01
CA LEU A 18 -3.08 19.28 36.43
C LEU A 18 -3.06 17.90 35.75
N ALA A 19 -3.63 16.87 36.38
CA ALA A 19 -3.70 15.52 35.81
C ALA A 19 -4.52 15.49 34.52
N THR A 20 -5.62 16.25 34.44
CA THR A 20 -6.41 16.38 33.20
C THR A 20 -5.71 17.21 32.12
N LEU A 21 -4.84 18.17 32.50
CA LEU A 21 -4.10 18.99 31.55
C LEU A 21 -2.91 18.23 30.92
N VAL A 22 -2.36 17.24 31.62
CA VAL A 22 -1.24 16.40 31.13
C VAL A 22 -1.73 15.24 30.24
N MET A 23 -3.03 14.94 30.22
CA MET A 23 -3.62 13.92 29.35
C MET A 23 -4.41 14.55 28.19
N PRO A 24 -3.73 15.14 27.19
CA PRO A 24 -4.11 14.78 25.81
C PRO A 24 -2.95 14.93 24.81
N LEU A 25 -1.93 14.06 24.83
CA LEU A 25 -1.00 13.96 23.68
C LEU A 25 -0.60 12.52 23.31
N SER A 26 -0.99 11.49 24.07
CA SER A 26 -0.62 10.10 23.75
C SER A 26 -1.62 9.36 22.87
N ALA A 27 -2.72 10.00 22.43
CA ALA A 27 -3.81 9.35 21.73
C ALA A 27 -3.92 9.70 20.23
N SER A 28 -2.97 10.44 19.65
CA SER A 28 -3.07 10.84 18.25
C SER A 28 -1.74 10.70 17.52
N ALA A 29 -1.80 10.04 16.36
CA ALA A 29 -0.78 10.01 15.31
C ALA A 29 0.38 9.01 15.44
N ALA A 30 0.11 7.75 15.81
CA ALA A 30 0.84 6.69 15.10
C ALA A 30 0.37 6.76 13.63
N PRO A 31 1.26 6.87 12.63
CA PRO A 31 0.86 6.84 11.23
C PRO A 31 0.10 5.52 11.01
N GLY A 32 -1.21 5.60 10.77
CA GLY A 32 -1.99 4.42 10.39
C GLY A 32 -1.50 3.89 9.05
N ALA A 33 -1.83 2.63 8.73
CA ALA A 33 -1.61 2.13 7.39
C ALA A 33 -2.29 3.06 6.36
N LYS A 34 -1.56 3.42 5.31
CA LYS A 34 -2.10 4.26 4.23
C LYS A 34 -2.67 3.35 3.15
N HIS A 35 -3.92 3.59 2.77
CA HIS A 35 -4.60 2.81 1.74
C HIS A 35 -4.94 3.69 0.55
N GLU A 36 -4.54 3.29 -0.65
CA GLU A 36 -4.92 3.94 -1.90
C GLU A 36 -5.40 2.93 -2.93
N ARG A 37 -6.23 3.40 -3.87
CA ARG A 37 -6.78 2.60 -4.96
C ARG A 37 -6.77 3.39 -6.25
N GLY A 38 -6.23 2.78 -7.30
CA GLY A 38 -6.33 3.25 -8.67
C GLY A 38 -7.09 2.27 -9.55
N MET A 39 -7.65 2.80 -10.63
CA MET A 39 -8.31 2.00 -11.65
C MET A 39 -8.10 2.64 -13.02
N ILE A 40 -7.85 1.81 -14.01
CA ILE A 40 -7.88 2.18 -15.42
C ILE A 40 -8.76 1.21 -16.19
N HIS A 41 -9.46 1.71 -17.20
CA HIS A 41 -10.19 0.88 -18.14
C HIS A 41 -9.47 0.95 -19.49
N LEU A 42 -8.87 -0.16 -19.91
CA LEU A 42 -8.19 -0.22 -21.20
C LEU A 42 -9.20 -0.51 -22.30
N PRO A 43 -9.21 0.27 -23.40
CA PRO A 43 -9.99 -0.10 -24.58
C PRO A 43 -9.44 -1.39 -25.19
N ALA A 44 -10.25 -2.04 -26.03
CA ALA A 44 -9.77 -3.15 -26.84
C ALA A 44 -8.67 -2.69 -27.80
N ASN A 45 -7.68 -3.55 -28.05
CA ASN A 45 -6.58 -3.30 -29.00
C ASN A 45 -5.87 -1.95 -28.78
N ILE A 46 -5.41 -1.68 -27.55
CA ILE A 46 -4.52 -0.54 -27.28
C ILE A 46 -3.36 -0.50 -28.26
N THR A 47 -3.03 0.69 -28.76
CA THR A 47 -1.93 0.93 -29.69
C THR A 47 -0.63 1.34 -28.99
N GLU A 48 -0.73 1.73 -27.73
CA GLU A 48 0.39 2.19 -26.91
C GLU A 48 0.36 1.50 -25.55
N PRO A 49 1.52 1.29 -24.89
CA PRO A 49 1.57 0.81 -23.52
C PRO A 49 0.83 1.76 -22.58
N VAL A 50 0.16 1.19 -21.59
CA VAL A 50 -0.62 1.97 -20.61
C VAL A 50 -0.13 1.64 -19.21
N THR A 51 0.16 2.67 -18.41
CA THR A 51 0.63 2.52 -17.03
C THR A 51 -0.42 3.01 -16.04
N LEU A 52 -0.70 2.20 -15.03
CA LEU A 52 -1.47 2.59 -13.84
C LEU A 52 -0.50 2.70 -12.65
N GLN A 53 -0.37 3.90 -12.10
CA GLN A 53 0.42 4.19 -10.90
C GLN A 53 -0.51 4.41 -9.70
N VAL A 54 -0.19 3.79 -8.57
CA VAL A 54 -0.84 4.01 -7.27
C VAL A 54 0.25 4.01 -6.19
N MET A 55 0.46 5.14 -5.53
CA MET A 55 1.60 5.33 -4.60
C MET A 55 2.93 4.90 -5.25
N ASP A 56 3.70 4.04 -4.59
CA ASP A 56 4.99 3.53 -5.01
C ASP A 56 4.87 2.27 -5.90
N VAL A 57 3.65 1.92 -6.33
CA VAL A 57 3.38 0.72 -7.15
C VAL A 57 2.86 1.11 -8.52
N SER A 58 3.43 0.50 -9.56
CA SER A 58 3.01 0.71 -10.94
C SER A 58 2.77 -0.61 -11.66
N VAL A 59 1.87 -0.58 -12.63
CA VAL A 59 1.71 -1.66 -13.61
C VAL A 59 1.67 -1.06 -15.00
N THR A 60 2.56 -1.54 -15.87
CA THR A 60 2.63 -1.18 -17.28
C THR A 60 2.18 -2.35 -18.14
N ILE A 61 1.10 -2.11 -18.90
CA ILE A 61 0.46 -3.10 -19.76
C ILE A 61 0.89 -2.84 -21.19
N PRO A 62 1.70 -3.72 -21.80
CA PRO A 62 2.17 -3.50 -23.16
C PRO A 62 1.09 -3.82 -24.21
N VAL A 63 1.32 -3.33 -25.42
CA VAL A 63 0.45 -3.53 -26.58
C VAL A 63 0.24 -5.03 -26.84
N GLY A 64 -1.04 -5.42 -26.90
CA GLY A 64 -1.46 -6.80 -27.13
C GLY A 64 -1.48 -7.71 -25.90
N ALA A 65 -1.12 -7.22 -24.71
CA ALA A 65 -1.29 -7.99 -23.46
C ALA A 65 -2.78 -8.21 -23.12
N MET A 66 -3.64 -7.25 -23.49
CA MET A 66 -5.10 -7.27 -23.26
C MET A 66 -5.87 -6.95 -24.55
N PRO A 67 -5.99 -7.88 -25.52
CA PRO A 67 -6.64 -7.60 -26.81
C PRO A 67 -8.12 -7.22 -26.65
N LYS A 68 -8.82 -7.83 -25.69
CA LYS A 68 -10.22 -7.53 -25.38
C LYS A 68 -10.40 -6.28 -24.49
N GLY A 69 -9.31 -5.69 -24.00
CA GLY A 69 -9.36 -4.60 -23.02
C GLY A 69 -9.98 -5.01 -21.67
N GLY A 70 -10.51 -4.01 -20.97
CA GLY A 70 -11.23 -4.15 -19.71
C GLY A 70 -10.55 -3.45 -18.53
N PRO A 71 -11.11 -3.61 -17.32
CA PRO A 71 -10.61 -2.92 -16.13
C PRO A 71 -9.34 -3.57 -15.60
N VAL A 72 -8.46 -2.71 -15.08
CA VAL A 72 -7.33 -3.04 -14.21
C VAL A 72 -7.41 -2.13 -12.99
N ILE A 73 -7.45 -2.75 -11.81
CA ILE A 73 -7.61 -2.09 -10.52
C ILE A 73 -6.42 -2.50 -9.67
N LEU A 74 -5.78 -1.50 -9.08
CA LEU A 74 -4.66 -1.68 -8.17
C LEU A 74 -5.04 -1.07 -6.82
N LYS A 75 -4.95 -1.89 -5.76
CA LYS A 75 -5.07 -1.43 -4.37
C LYS A 75 -3.72 -1.54 -3.71
N VAL A 76 -3.30 -0.49 -3.03
CA VAL A 76 -2.00 -0.43 -2.35
C VAL A 76 -2.24 -0.10 -0.89
N THR A 77 -1.65 -0.89 -0.01
CA THR A 77 -1.60 -0.64 1.43
C THR A 77 -0.15 -0.46 1.84
N LYS A 78 0.20 0.72 2.35
CA LYS A 78 1.51 0.98 2.94
C LYS A 78 1.42 0.87 4.45
N THR A 79 2.14 -0.07 5.02
CA THR A 79 2.19 -0.28 6.47
C THR A 79 3.08 0.76 7.16
N PRO A 80 2.90 1.02 8.46
CA PRO A 80 3.65 2.07 9.17
C PRO A 80 5.16 1.84 9.23
N ASP A 81 5.59 0.58 9.11
CA ASP A 81 7.00 0.15 9.00
C ASP A 81 7.57 0.28 7.58
N GLY A 82 6.79 0.79 6.62
CA GLY A 82 7.21 1.04 5.25
C GLY A 82 6.99 -0.13 4.29
N GLY A 83 6.42 -1.25 4.76
CA GLY A 83 6.00 -2.35 3.90
C GLY A 83 4.92 -1.92 2.92
N ILE A 84 4.89 -2.54 1.74
CA ILE A 84 3.94 -2.22 0.68
C ILE A 84 3.23 -3.51 0.29
N GLN A 85 1.92 -3.55 0.47
CA GLN A 85 1.08 -4.60 -0.07
C GLN A 85 0.34 -4.10 -1.32
N ALA A 86 0.46 -4.80 -2.44
CA ALA A 86 -0.25 -4.51 -3.67
C ALA A 86 -1.20 -5.66 -4.06
N ASP A 87 -2.47 -5.34 -4.25
CA ASP A 87 -3.49 -6.28 -4.71
C ASP A 87 -4.05 -5.85 -6.07
N PHE A 88 -4.03 -6.78 -7.03
CA PHE A 88 -4.52 -6.54 -8.40
C PHE A 88 -5.88 -7.20 -8.63
N HIS A 89 -6.78 -6.46 -9.26
CA HIS A 89 -8.11 -6.96 -9.62
C HIS A 89 -8.54 -6.50 -11.03
N PRO A 90 -9.42 -7.25 -11.71
CA PRO A 90 -9.86 -8.62 -11.37
C PRO A 90 -8.73 -9.64 -11.61
N GLU A 91 -9.00 -10.91 -11.30
CA GLU A 91 -8.15 -12.00 -11.77
C GLU A 91 -8.07 -11.97 -13.30
N ARG A 92 -6.84 -12.07 -13.81
CA ARG A 92 -6.59 -11.87 -15.24
C ARG A 92 -5.34 -12.60 -15.69
N GLN A 93 -5.48 -13.33 -16.79
CA GLN A 93 -4.37 -13.83 -17.58
C GLN A 93 -4.06 -12.82 -18.70
N PHE A 94 -2.78 -12.48 -18.88
CA PHE A 94 -2.32 -11.61 -19.95
C PHE A 94 -1.73 -12.43 -21.09
N ASN A 95 -1.95 -11.98 -22.33
CA ASN A 95 -1.37 -12.63 -23.51
C ASN A 95 0.13 -12.34 -23.67
N LYS A 96 0.62 -11.31 -22.99
CA LYS A 96 2.02 -10.89 -22.93
C LYS A 96 2.34 -10.51 -21.49
N PRO A 97 3.60 -10.66 -21.04
CA PRO A 97 3.98 -10.23 -19.70
C PRO A 97 3.75 -8.73 -19.52
N VAL A 98 3.18 -8.35 -18.38
CA VAL A 98 3.09 -6.96 -17.91
C VAL A 98 4.29 -6.66 -17.01
N ILE A 99 4.69 -5.41 -16.93
CA ILE A 99 5.74 -4.96 -16.01
C ILE A 99 5.06 -4.44 -14.76
N ILE A 100 5.50 -4.91 -13.59
CA ILE A 100 5.04 -4.42 -12.29
C ILE A 100 6.26 -3.84 -11.56
N LYS A 101 6.12 -2.61 -11.03
CA LYS A 101 7.11 -1.96 -10.17
C LYS A 101 6.55 -1.85 -8.76
N ILE A 102 7.28 -2.31 -7.74
CA ILE A 102 6.87 -2.20 -6.33
C ILE A 102 8.02 -1.59 -5.54
N GLY A 103 8.02 -0.25 -5.44
CA GLY A 103 9.13 0.49 -4.84
C GLY A 103 10.47 0.13 -5.49
N ASP A 104 11.53 0.13 -4.67
CA ASP A 104 12.90 -0.17 -5.08
C ASP A 104 13.40 -1.50 -4.44
N ALA A 105 12.49 -2.42 -4.11
CA ALA A 105 12.81 -3.63 -3.35
C ALA A 105 13.42 -4.73 -4.24
N PRO A 106 14.58 -5.33 -3.89
CA PRO A 106 15.23 -6.34 -4.72
C PRO A 106 14.45 -7.66 -4.81
N ILE A 107 13.63 -7.94 -3.79
CA ILE A 107 12.79 -9.14 -3.72
C ILE A 107 11.37 -8.72 -3.39
N VAL A 108 10.41 -9.25 -4.14
CA VAL A 108 8.98 -9.12 -3.89
C VAL A 108 8.43 -10.50 -3.51
N TYR A 109 7.64 -10.56 -2.45
CA TYR A 109 6.97 -11.77 -2.01
C TYR A 109 5.57 -11.85 -2.59
N TYR A 110 5.37 -12.80 -3.49
CA TYR A 110 4.06 -13.13 -4.02
C TYR A 110 3.37 -14.15 -3.11
N ILE A 111 2.27 -13.75 -2.49
CA ILE A 111 1.49 -14.62 -1.61
C ILE A 111 0.25 -15.06 -2.37
N ALA A 112 0.09 -16.36 -2.63
CA ALA A 112 -1.10 -16.91 -3.27
C ALA A 112 -1.48 -18.26 -2.65
N LYS A 113 -2.76 -18.42 -2.30
CA LYS A 113 -3.30 -19.68 -1.74
C LYS A 113 -2.49 -20.20 -0.52
N GLY A 114 -2.01 -19.29 0.33
CA GLY A 114 -1.21 -19.62 1.51
C GLY A 114 0.24 -20.03 1.23
N LYS A 115 0.70 -19.94 -0.02
CA LYS A 115 2.12 -20.10 -0.38
C LYS A 115 2.74 -18.74 -0.66
N THR A 116 3.95 -18.55 -0.15
CA THR A 116 4.77 -17.37 -0.41
C THR A 116 5.90 -17.76 -1.35
N THR A 117 6.02 -17.05 -2.47
CA THR A 117 7.09 -17.22 -3.45
C THR A 117 7.88 -15.93 -3.53
N ALA A 118 9.20 -16.00 -3.38
CA ALA A 118 10.08 -14.87 -3.63
C ALA A 118 10.25 -14.68 -5.15
N ILE A 119 10.10 -13.44 -5.60
CA ILE A 119 10.35 -13.00 -6.97
C ILE A 119 11.52 -12.02 -6.90
N GLU A 120 12.61 -12.36 -7.58
CA GLU A 120 13.72 -11.43 -7.78
C GLU A 120 13.28 -10.34 -8.76
N THR A 121 13.56 -9.10 -8.38
CA THR A 121 13.29 -7.95 -9.24
C THR A 121 14.56 -7.53 -10.00
N SER A 122 14.36 -6.78 -11.06
CA SER A 122 15.40 -6.28 -11.93
C SER A 122 15.09 -4.83 -12.33
N ASP A 123 16.06 -4.18 -12.95
CA ASP A 123 15.89 -2.91 -13.66
C ASP A 123 15.43 -3.22 -15.09
N LEU A 124 14.12 -3.16 -15.34
CA LEU A 124 13.50 -3.48 -16.64
C LEU A 124 13.31 -2.22 -17.50
N ASP A 125 13.20 -1.04 -16.89
CA ASP A 125 13.03 0.25 -17.57
C ASP A 125 14.35 1.00 -17.84
N GLY A 126 15.46 0.57 -17.24
CA GLY A 126 16.81 1.11 -17.44
C GLY A 126 17.11 2.34 -16.59
N ASP A 127 16.36 2.60 -15.52
CA ASP A 127 16.53 3.76 -14.65
C ASP A 127 17.66 3.59 -13.61
N GLY A 128 18.30 2.42 -13.56
CA GLY A 128 19.36 2.07 -12.63
C GLY A 128 18.85 1.57 -11.27
N LYS A 129 17.55 1.34 -11.11
CA LYS A 129 16.92 0.84 -9.89
C LYS A 129 16.27 -0.52 -10.12
N VAL A 130 16.40 -1.38 -9.12
CA VAL A 130 15.63 -2.62 -9.05
C VAL A 130 14.22 -2.35 -8.52
N GLY A 131 13.34 -3.36 -8.53
CA GLY A 131 11.96 -3.24 -8.08
C GLY A 131 10.93 -3.65 -9.13
N GLU A 132 11.38 -4.04 -10.32
CA GLU A 132 10.53 -4.38 -11.44
C GLU A 132 10.58 -5.86 -11.79
N PHE A 133 9.44 -6.45 -12.12
CA PHE A 133 9.36 -7.84 -12.56
C PHE A 133 8.23 -8.05 -13.56
N TYR A 134 8.35 -9.12 -14.34
CA TYR A 134 7.32 -9.52 -15.29
C TYR A 134 6.27 -10.41 -14.63
N SER A 135 5.00 -10.18 -14.97
CA SER A 135 3.91 -11.10 -14.62
C SER A 135 3.00 -11.36 -15.82
N THR A 136 2.53 -12.59 -15.97
CA THR A 136 1.51 -12.97 -16.97
C THR A 136 0.14 -13.21 -16.34
N HIS A 137 0.02 -13.07 -15.02
CA HIS A 137 -1.20 -13.40 -14.30
C HIS A 137 -1.39 -12.58 -13.03
N PHE A 138 -2.58 -12.02 -12.85
CA PHE A 138 -3.06 -11.48 -11.59
C PHE A 138 -4.00 -12.48 -10.95
N SER A 139 -3.66 -13.02 -9.78
CA SER A 139 -4.60 -13.87 -9.04
C SER A 139 -5.49 -13.03 -8.14
N ARG A 140 -6.78 -13.37 -8.08
CA ARG A 140 -7.75 -12.69 -7.20
C ARG A 140 -7.40 -12.80 -5.72
N TYR A 141 -6.72 -13.88 -5.35
CA TYR A 141 -6.36 -14.22 -3.97
C TYR A 141 -4.86 -14.05 -3.74
N SER A 142 -4.22 -13.16 -4.53
CA SER A 142 -2.82 -12.85 -4.35
C SER A 142 -2.57 -11.39 -3.98
N GLY A 143 -1.62 -11.22 -3.07
CA GLY A 143 -0.99 -9.93 -2.78
C GLY A 143 0.51 -10.03 -3.06
N PHE A 144 1.09 -8.90 -3.42
CA PHE A 144 2.54 -8.71 -3.50
C PHE A 144 2.98 -7.90 -2.28
N TYR A 145 4.06 -8.33 -1.62
CA TYR A 145 4.63 -7.70 -0.42
C TYR A 145 6.13 -7.43 -0.60
#